data_AF-A0A1W1ZF49-F1
#
_entry.id   AF-A0A1W1ZF49-F1
#
_cell.length_a   1.000
_cell.length_b   1.000
_cell.length_c   1.000
_cell.angle_alpha   90.00
_cell.angle_beta   90.00
_cell.angle_gamma   90.00
#
_symmetry.space_group_name_H-M   'P 1'
#
loop_
_entity.id
_entity.type
_entity.pdbx_description
1 polymer ?
#
loop_
_entity_poly.entity_id
_entity_poly.type
_entity_poly.pdbx_seq_one_letter_code
_entity_poly.pdbx_strand_id
1 'polypeptide(L)'
;MKDRLRYIILFAVLLIIEILIGKFATGFVRGFVGDVLVIPAIYFFLRATFFCKDKIFSVYVMPLICYFLGWNAEYLQLIDITGILGIDKSSLMGILIGGSFDLKDILAYLIGLYLIGGALALEKKPDRAWWYPLGTFIQWTWGIYQTTGGLIVYLWNIRCPHSYYGGTIRTEWNKPYGMSIGQFIFTPAGELSDEMAVHEYGHTFQSLLLGPLYIPVIAIPSLVWGFTPAFIRMRRDKGIRYTSLYCEKWASDWGEKMTGRKALRT
;
A
#
# COMPACT_ATOMS: atom_id res chain seq x y z
N MET A 1 -6.79 10.58 23.43
CA MET A 1 -7.23 9.52 24.37
C MET A 1 -8.32 8.65 23.79
N LYS A 2 -9.36 9.22 23.16
CA LYS A 2 -10.46 8.46 22.52
C LYS A 2 -10.00 7.45 21.46
N ASP A 3 -9.10 7.84 20.55
CA ASP A 3 -8.59 6.94 19.50
C ASP A 3 -7.74 5.79 20.07
N ARG A 4 -6.92 6.09 21.08
CA ARG A 4 -6.11 5.07 21.76
C ARG A 4 -7.00 4.00 22.40
N LEU A 5 -8.01 4.43 23.14
CA LEU A 5 -8.96 3.53 23.80
C LEU A 5 -9.68 2.65 22.77
N ARG A 6 -10.08 3.23 21.63
CA ARG A 6 -10.68 2.46 20.54
C ARG A 6 -9.76 1.36 20.03
N TYR A 7 -8.48 1.65 19.77
CA TYR A 7 -7.53 0.63 19.30
C TYR A 7 -7.23 -0.43 20.36
N ILE A 8 -7.18 -0.05 21.64
CA ILE A 8 -7.07 -1.01 22.76
C ILE A 8 -8.27 -1.96 22.77
N ILE A 9 -9.49 -1.45 22.64
CA ILE A 9 -10.71 -2.27 22.62
C ILE A 9 -10.70 -3.21 21.41
N LEU A 10 -10.39 -2.70 20.21
CA LEU A 10 -10.32 -3.52 19.00
C LEU A 10 -9.28 -4.64 19.13
N PHE A 11 -8.08 -4.31 19.63
CA PHE A 11 -7.05 -5.31 19.90
C PHE A 11 -7.51 -6.36 20.93
N ALA A 12 -8.08 -5.93 22.06
CA ALA A 12 -8.54 -6.84 23.10
C ALA A 12 -9.63 -7.79 22.59
N VAL A 13 -10.59 -7.29 21.80
CA VAL A 13 -11.64 -8.12 21.19
C VAL A 13 -11.04 -9.15 20.24
N LEU A 14 -10.13 -8.74 19.35
CA LEU A 14 -9.46 -9.66 18.42
C LEU A 14 -8.68 -10.73 19.18
N LEU A 15 -7.90 -10.34 20.19
CA LEU A 15 -7.12 -11.27 21.01
C LEU A 15 -8.01 -12.27 21.76
N ILE A 16 -9.14 -11.82 22.32
CA ILE A 16 -10.11 -12.72 22.97
C ILE A 16 -10.67 -13.71 21.95
N ILE A 17 -11.04 -13.26 20.74
CA ILE A 17 -11.54 -14.14 19.69
C ILE A 17 -10.49 -15.16 19.29
N GLU A 18 -9.23 -14.77 19.10
CA GLU A 18 -8.12 -15.68 18.79
C GLU A 18 -7.93 -16.74 19.89
N ILE A 19 -7.96 -16.35 21.16
CA ILE A 19 -7.86 -17.29 22.29
C ILE A 19 -9.05 -18.26 22.31
N LEU A 20 -10.26 -17.76 22.04
CA LEU A 20 -11.47 -18.60 21.98
C LEU A 20 -11.39 -19.60 20.81
N ILE A 21 -10.93 -19.15 19.63
CA ILE A 21 -10.71 -20.02 18.46
C ILE A 21 -9.67 -21.09 18.80
N GLY A 22 -8.52 -20.70 19.35
CA GLY A 22 -7.45 -21.64 19.70
C GLY A 22 -7.86 -22.69 20.73
N LYS A 23 -8.73 -22.31 21.69
CA LYS A 23 -9.18 -23.21 22.76
C LYS A 23 -10.36 -24.10 22.35
N PHE A 24 -11.31 -23.59 21.57
CA PHE A 24 -12.61 -24.25 21.36
C PHE A 24 -12.89 -24.64 19.91
N ALA A 25 -12.23 -24.02 18.92
CA ALA A 25 -12.48 -24.34 17.52
C ALA A 25 -11.62 -25.53 17.05
N THR A 26 -12.09 -26.20 15.99
CA THR A 26 -11.38 -27.31 15.34
C THR A 26 -11.43 -27.14 13.81
N GLY A 27 -10.52 -27.83 13.11
CA GLY A 27 -10.45 -27.81 11.64
C GLY A 27 -10.16 -26.42 11.07
N PHE A 28 -10.91 -26.05 10.02
CA PHE A 28 -10.70 -24.81 9.23
C PHE A 28 -10.80 -23.52 10.06
N VAL A 29 -11.70 -23.46 11.05
CA VAL A 29 -11.85 -22.26 11.87
C VAL A 29 -10.59 -22.02 12.70
N ARG A 30 -9.99 -23.10 13.22
CA ARG A 30 -8.78 -23.01 14.03
C ARG A 30 -7.54 -22.69 13.20
N GLY A 31 -7.36 -23.34 12.04
CA GLY A 31 -6.15 -23.21 11.23
C GLY A 31 -6.27 -22.31 10.00
N PHE A 32 -7.22 -21.37 9.98
CA PHE A 32 -7.28 -20.35 8.92
C PHE A 32 -7.94 -19.08 9.44
N VAL A 33 -9.13 -19.19 10.04
CA VAL A 33 -9.84 -18.01 10.57
C VAL A 33 -9.06 -17.39 11.73
N GLY A 34 -8.39 -18.20 12.55
CA GLY A 34 -7.44 -17.71 13.55
C GLY A 34 -6.33 -16.86 12.90
N ASP A 35 -5.67 -17.38 11.87
CA ASP A 35 -4.54 -16.72 11.20
C ASP A 35 -4.94 -15.44 10.47
N VAL A 36 -6.20 -15.33 10.01
CA VAL A 36 -6.76 -14.09 9.46
C VAL A 36 -6.73 -12.95 10.48
N LEU A 37 -6.89 -13.24 11.77
CA LEU A 37 -7.00 -12.22 12.83
C LEU A 37 -5.65 -11.72 13.34
N VAL A 38 -4.57 -12.48 13.12
CA VAL A 38 -3.22 -12.17 13.60
C VAL A 38 -2.74 -10.80 13.11
N ILE A 39 -2.88 -10.55 11.80
CA ILE A 39 -2.43 -9.29 11.19
C ILE A 39 -3.21 -8.07 11.73
N PRO A 40 -4.56 -8.07 11.76
CA PRO A 40 -5.34 -7.06 12.47
C PRO A 40 -4.95 -6.88 13.94
N ALA A 41 -4.72 -7.95 14.69
CA ALA A 41 -4.39 -7.89 16.11
C ALA A 41 -3.05 -7.16 16.32
N ILE A 42 -2.00 -7.54 15.58
CA ILE A 42 -0.69 -6.87 15.62
C ILE A 42 -0.83 -5.40 15.23
N TYR A 43 -1.57 -5.11 14.16
CA TYR A 43 -1.78 -3.73 13.71
C TYR A 43 -2.44 -2.87 14.79
N PHE A 44 -3.55 -3.31 15.38
CA PHE A 44 -4.26 -2.53 16.40
C PHE A 44 -3.48 -2.43 17.72
N PHE A 45 -2.68 -3.45 18.06
CA PHE A 45 -1.72 -3.36 19.16
C PHE A 45 -0.69 -2.25 18.95
N LEU A 46 -0.07 -2.17 17.76
CA LEU A 46 0.89 -1.13 17.42
C LEU A 46 0.25 0.27 17.37
N ARG A 47 -0.99 0.38 16.88
CA ARG A 47 -1.79 1.61 16.96
C ARG A 47 -2.05 2.04 18.40
N ALA A 48 -2.38 1.10 19.29
CA ALA A 48 -2.68 1.38 20.69
C ALA A 48 -1.45 1.88 21.47
N THR A 49 -0.28 1.30 21.21
CA THR A 49 0.96 1.51 21.96
C THR A 49 1.78 2.68 21.42
N PHE A 50 2.26 2.58 20.18
CA PHE A 50 3.28 3.47 19.61
C PHE A 50 2.71 4.47 18.61
N PHE A 51 1.75 4.05 17.78
CA PHE A 51 1.32 4.79 16.58
C PHE A 51 -0.15 5.22 16.63
N CYS A 52 -0.57 5.81 17.74
CA CYS A 52 -1.98 6.19 17.97
C CYS A 52 -2.49 7.30 17.05
N LYS A 53 -1.61 8.16 16.55
CA LYS A 53 -1.99 9.28 15.66
C LYS A 53 -2.20 8.76 14.24
N ASP A 54 -3.21 9.28 13.55
CA ASP A 54 -3.48 9.02 12.13
C ASP A 54 -2.51 9.76 11.21
N LYS A 55 -1.27 9.28 11.17
CA LYS A 55 -0.24 9.76 10.24
C LYS A 55 -0.13 8.81 9.05
N ILE A 56 0.53 9.27 7.98
CA ILE A 56 0.76 8.48 6.75
C ILE A 56 1.35 7.11 7.12
N PHE A 57 2.36 7.11 7.98
CA PHE A 57 3.00 5.87 8.42
C PHE A 57 2.03 4.87 9.06
N SER A 58 1.21 5.31 10.03
CA SER A 58 0.37 4.40 10.83
C SER A 58 -0.84 3.86 10.08
N VAL A 59 -1.23 4.50 8.97
CA VAL A 59 -2.40 4.11 8.18
C VAL A 59 -2.01 3.31 6.94
N TYR A 60 -0.89 3.64 6.29
CA TYR A 60 -0.53 3.04 4.99
C TYR A 60 0.67 2.11 5.08
N VAL A 61 1.72 2.53 5.79
CA VAL A 61 2.96 1.74 5.86
C VAL A 61 2.80 0.59 6.86
N MET A 62 2.17 0.87 8.01
CA MET A 62 2.09 -0.08 9.11
C MET A 62 1.28 -1.35 8.81
N PRO A 63 0.07 -1.33 8.19
CA PRO A 63 -0.64 -2.56 7.85
C PRO A 63 0.19 -3.50 6.98
N LEU A 64 0.99 -2.94 6.07
CA LEU A 64 1.86 -3.70 5.18
C LEU A 64 3.05 -4.26 5.92
N ILE A 65 3.66 -3.49 6.82
CA ILE A 65 4.70 -4.02 7.71
C ILE A 65 4.14 -5.21 8.47
N CYS A 66 2.92 -5.13 9.03
CA CYS A 66 2.29 -6.26 9.70
C CYS A 66 2.13 -7.46 8.76
N TYR A 67 1.63 -7.26 7.54
CA TYR A 67 1.51 -8.32 6.53
C TYR A 67 2.86 -8.97 6.18
N PHE A 68 3.89 -8.17 5.92
CA PHE A 68 5.24 -8.66 5.65
C PHE A 68 5.85 -9.35 6.87
N LEU A 69 5.57 -8.92 8.10
CA LEU A 69 5.98 -9.64 9.30
C LEU A 69 5.40 -11.06 9.33
N GLY A 70 4.14 -11.23 8.92
CA GLY A 70 3.54 -12.56 8.73
C GLY A 70 4.29 -13.42 7.71
N TRP A 71 4.65 -12.84 6.55
CA TRP A 71 5.47 -13.56 5.56
C TRP A 71 6.83 -13.98 6.11
N ASN A 72 7.49 -13.10 6.88
CA ASN A 72 8.77 -13.43 7.50
C ASN A 72 8.60 -14.57 8.52
N ALA A 73 7.51 -14.59 9.28
CA ALA A 73 7.21 -15.70 10.18
C ALA A 73 7.08 -17.03 9.39
N GLU A 74 6.34 -17.03 8.28
CA GLU A 74 6.20 -18.21 7.40
C GLU A 74 7.51 -18.66 6.77
N TYR A 75 8.33 -17.73 6.29
CA TYR A 75 9.65 -18.06 5.76
C TYR A 75 10.61 -18.60 6.83
N LEU A 76 10.51 -18.13 8.07
CA LEU A 76 11.28 -18.69 9.17
C LEU A 76 10.83 -20.12 9.51
N GLN A 77 9.53 -20.41 9.42
CA GLN A 77 9.00 -21.77 9.59
C GLN A 77 9.45 -22.71 8.46
N LEU A 78 9.59 -22.21 7.23
CA LEU A 78 10.09 -22.98 6.09
C LEU A 78 11.50 -23.54 6.32
N ILE A 79 12.35 -22.82 7.08
CA ILE A 79 13.73 -23.23 7.37
C ILE A 79 13.78 -24.40 8.39
N ASP A 80 12.64 -24.77 9.00
CA ASP A 80 12.52 -25.80 10.05
C ASP A 80 13.66 -25.74 11.09
N ILE A 81 13.81 -24.56 11.71
CA ILE A 81 14.82 -24.32 12.75
C ILE A 81 14.71 -25.34 13.88
N THR A 82 13.49 -25.82 14.19
CA THR A 82 13.27 -26.90 15.16
C THR A 82 13.92 -28.21 14.75
N GLY A 83 13.82 -28.59 13.46
CA GLY A 83 14.49 -29.76 12.90
C GLY A 83 16.02 -29.59 12.89
N ILE A 84 16.52 -28.40 12.58
CA ILE A 84 17.97 -28.11 12.59
C ILE A 84 18.55 -28.19 14.00
N LEU A 85 17.82 -27.70 15.01
CA LEU A 85 18.27 -27.69 16.41
C LEU A 85 17.96 -29.00 17.15
N GLY A 86 17.31 -29.98 16.49
CA GLY A 86 16.89 -31.24 17.12
C GLY A 86 15.87 -31.04 18.25
N ILE A 87 15.16 -29.90 18.26
CA ILE A 87 14.15 -29.59 19.27
C ILE A 87 12.89 -30.37 18.89
N ASP A 88 12.43 -31.21 19.82
CA ASP A 88 11.18 -31.94 19.66
C ASP A 88 10.02 -30.96 19.50
N LYS A 89 9.28 -31.05 18.38
CA LYS A 89 8.10 -30.22 18.08
C LYS A 89 6.98 -30.42 19.11
N SER A 90 6.98 -31.51 19.86
CA SER A 90 6.03 -31.76 20.96
C SER A 90 6.40 -31.04 22.27
N SER A 91 7.66 -30.61 22.41
CA SER A 91 8.12 -29.83 23.56
C SER A 91 7.53 -28.43 23.53
N LEU A 92 7.42 -27.78 24.70
CA LEU A 92 6.90 -26.41 24.81
C LEU A 92 7.68 -25.42 23.92
N MET A 93 8.99 -25.63 23.78
CA MET A 93 9.86 -24.85 22.90
C MET A 93 9.65 -25.19 21.41
N GLY A 94 9.37 -26.46 21.11
CA GLY A 94 8.96 -26.92 19.79
C GLY A 94 7.56 -26.47 19.37
N ILE A 95 6.63 -26.23 20.30
CA ILE A 95 5.31 -25.65 20.00
C ILE A 95 5.42 -24.13 19.81
N LEU A 96 6.28 -23.46 20.58
CA LEU A 96 6.54 -22.03 20.43
C LEU A 96 7.29 -21.67 19.15
N ILE A 97 8.12 -22.58 18.62
CA ILE A 97 8.97 -22.34 17.44
C ILE A 97 8.50 -23.15 16.21
N GLY A 98 7.96 -24.34 16.41
CA GLY A 98 7.69 -25.35 15.38
C GLY A 98 6.32 -25.21 14.73
N GLY A 99 6.12 -24.08 14.05
CA GLY A 99 5.15 -24.00 12.97
C GLY A 99 5.64 -24.74 11.72
N SER A 100 4.73 -24.97 10.78
CA SER A 100 5.06 -25.47 9.44
C SER A 100 4.50 -24.51 8.42
N PHE A 101 5.31 -24.15 7.44
CA PHE A 101 4.90 -23.31 6.32
C PHE A 101 3.58 -23.78 5.68
N ASP A 102 2.56 -22.91 5.65
CA ASP A 102 1.33 -23.11 4.88
C ASP A 102 1.04 -21.87 4.02
N LEU A 103 0.91 -22.09 2.70
CA LEU A 103 0.47 -21.06 1.75
C LEU A 103 -0.89 -20.45 2.12
N LYS A 104 -1.75 -21.20 2.82
CA LYS A 104 -3.02 -20.70 3.32
C LYS A 104 -2.83 -19.62 4.38
N ASP A 105 -1.74 -19.63 5.14
CA ASP A 105 -1.47 -18.61 6.16
C ASP A 105 -1.13 -17.28 5.50
N ILE A 106 -0.36 -17.31 4.40
CA ILE A 106 -0.13 -16.13 3.55
C ILE A 106 -1.45 -15.55 3.02
N LEU A 107 -2.38 -16.41 2.60
CA LEU A 107 -3.71 -15.99 2.16
C LEU A 107 -4.55 -15.43 3.32
N ALA A 108 -4.48 -16.07 4.50
CA ALA A 108 -5.17 -15.62 5.71
C ALA A 108 -4.69 -14.22 6.12
N TYR A 109 -3.38 -13.99 6.12
CA TYR A 109 -2.76 -12.70 6.39
C TYR A 109 -3.18 -11.63 5.37
N LEU A 110 -3.38 -12.02 4.12
CA LEU A 110 -3.87 -11.12 3.09
C LEU A 110 -5.32 -10.71 3.36
N ILE A 111 -6.18 -11.65 3.78
CA ILE A 111 -7.56 -11.33 4.21
C ILE A 111 -7.54 -10.41 5.44
N GLY A 112 -6.67 -10.69 6.42
CA GLY A 112 -6.46 -9.84 7.58
C GLY A 112 -6.05 -8.41 7.21
N LEU A 113 -5.20 -8.26 6.20
CA LEU A 113 -4.82 -6.97 5.64
C LEU A 113 -6.03 -6.22 5.06
N TYR A 114 -6.90 -6.89 4.30
CA TYR A 114 -8.15 -6.30 3.81
C TYR A 114 -9.14 -5.93 4.93
N LEU A 115 -9.18 -6.70 6.04
CA LEU A 115 -10.01 -6.38 7.21
C LEU A 115 -9.58 -5.07 7.87
N ILE A 116 -8.25 -4.84 8.02
CA ILE A 116 -7.72 -3.55 8.47
C ILE A 116 -8.23 -2.43 7.55
N GLY A 117 -8.23 -2.69 6.24
CA GLY A 117 -8.77 -1.78 5.25
C GLY A 117 -10.22 -1.42 5.42
N GLY A 118 -11.08 -2.43 5.53
CA GLY A 118 -12.50 -2.25 5.80
C GLY A 118 -12.71 -1.44 7.08
N ALA A 119 -11.98 -1.75 8.16
CA ALA A 119 -12.07 -1.00 9.40
C ALA A 119 -11.68 0.48 9.22
N LEU A 120 -10.60 0.77 8.49
CA LEU A 120 -10.15 2.13 8.18
C LEU A 120 -11.07 2.87 7.19
N ALA A 121 -11.81 2.14 6.36
CA ALA A 121 -12.76 2.70 5.39
C ALA A 121 -14.06 3.16 6.09
N LEU A 122 -14.46 2.43 7.12
CA LEU A 122 -15.58 2.79 7.99
C LEU A 122 -15.27 4.03 8.86
N GLU A 123 -13.98 4.33 9.08
CA GLU A 123 -13.55 5.58 9.68
C GLU A 123 -13.74 6.74 8.70
N LYS A 124 -14.95 7.31 8.65
CA LYS A 124 -15.22 8.54 7.89
C LYS A 124 -14.32 9.66 8.40
N LYS A 125 -13.28 10.00 7.64
CA LYS A 125 -12.45 11.16 7.86
C LYS A 125 -12.56 12.13 6.67
N PRO A 126 -12.62 13.45 6.92
CA PRO A 126 -12.84 14.43 5.86
C PRO A 126 -11.72 14.44 4.80
N ASP A 127 -10.52 14.03 5.18
CA ASP A 127 -9.33 13.92 4.34
C ASP A 127 -9.16 12.54 3.67
N ARG A 128 -10.07 11.58 3.94
CA ARG A 128 -9.97 10.20 3.47
C ARG A 128 -11.25 9.73 2.79
N ALA A 129 -11.18 9.43 1.49
CA ALA A 129 -12.28 8.78 0.80
C ALA A 129 -12.55 7.38 1.39
N TRP A 130 -13.82 6.99 1.45
CA TRP A 130 -14.24 5.69 2.02
C TRP A 130 -13.62 4.49 1.28
N TRP A 131 -13.43 4.59 -0.04
CA TRP A 131 -12.86 3.52 -0.85
C TRP A 131 -11.33 3.45 -0.76
N TYR A 132 -10.69 4.46 -0.15
CA TYR A 132 -9.25 4.61 -0.22
C TYR A 132 -8.48 3.44 0.39
N PRO A 133 -8.81 2.93 1.59
CA PRO A 133 -8.12 1.76 2.13
C PRO A 133 -8.17 0.58 1.16
N LEU A 134 -9.33 0.31 0.53
CA LEU A 134 -9.46 -0.73 -0.49
C LEU A 134 -8.52 -0.47 -1.69
N GLY A 135 -8.45 0.76 -2.17
CA GLY A 135 -7.51 1.17 -3.22
C GLY A 135 -6.03 0.93 -2.83
N THR A 136 -5.65 1.26 -1.59
CA THR A 136 -4.32 0.92 -1.05
C THR A 136 -4.07 -0.59 -1.12
N PHE A 137 -5.00 -1.44 -0.68
CA PHE A 137 -4.74 -2.88 -0.72
C PHE A 137 -4.67 -3.44 -2.13
N ILE A 138 -5.47 -2.93 -3.07
CA ILE A 138 -5.34 -3.29 -4.49
C ILE A 138 -3.95 -2.87 -5.00
N GLN A 139 -3.47 -1.68 -4.65
CA GLN A 139 -2.12 -1.24 -5.00
C GLN A 139 -1.01 -2.14 -4.42
N TRP A 140 -1.21 -2.69 -3.22
CA TRP A 140 -0.22 -3.54 -2.56
C TRP A 140 -0.33 -5.03 -2.90
N THR A 141 -1.30 -5.42 -3.71
CA THR A 141 -1.49 -6.79 -4.21
C THR A 141 -1.37 -6.84 -5.72
N TRP A 142 -2.35 -6.26 -6.42
CA TRP A 142 -2.40 -6.16 -7.87
C TRP A 142 -1.33 -5.21 -8.41
N GLY A 143 -1.11 -4.08 -7.73
CA GLY A 143 -0.10 -3.09 -8.09
C GLY A 143 1.27 -3.31 -7.41
N ILE A 144 1.59 -4.50 -6.91
CA ILE A 144 2.69 -4.67 -5.95
C ILE A 144 4.05 -4.19 -6.48
N TYR A 145 4.39 -4.46 -7.74
CA TYR A 145 5.70 -4.10 -8.31
C TYR A 145 5.92 -2.59 -8.37
N GLN A 146 4.96 -1.87 -8.94
CA GLN A 146 4.98 -0.41 -9.01
C GLN A 146 4.90 0.22 -7.62
N THR A 147 4.00 -0.24 -6.75
CA THR A 147 3.83 0.35 -5.42
C THR A 147 5.05 0.14 -4.54
N THR A 148 5.72 -1.02 -4.64
CA THR A 148 7.01 -1.27 -3.97
C THR A 148 8.08 -0.32 -4.50
N GLY A 149 8.16 -0.11 -5.82
CA GLY A 149 9.07 0.89 -6.41
C GLY A 149 8.79 2.30 -5.89
N GLY A 150 7.51 2.69 -5.82
CA GLY A 150 7.09 3.96 -5.22
C GLY A 150 7.47 4.09 -3.74
N LEU A 151 7.33 3.02 -2.95
CA LEU A 151 7.76 2.99 -1.55
C LEU A 151 9.27 3.22 -1.43
N ILE A 152 10.09 2.58 -2.28
CA ILE A 152 11.55 2.77 -2.26
C ILE A 152 11.90 4.24 -2.54
N VAL A 153 11.28 4.86 -3.54
CA VAL A 153 11.49 6.28 -3.85
C VAL A 153 11.01 7.17 -2.71
N TYR A 154 9.86 6.85 -2.10
CA TYR A 154 9.35 7.55 -0.93
C TYR A 154 10.33 7.50 0.25
N LEU A 155 10.88 6.32 0.55
CA LEU A 155 11.86 6.14 1.62
C LEU A 155 13.17 6.89 1.34
N TRP A 156 13.63 6.92 0.08
CA TRP A 156 14.78 7.75 -0.30
C TRP A 156 14.51 9.23 -0.03
N ASN A 157 13.27 9.69 -0.29
CA ASN A 157 12.84 11.07 -0.10
C ASN A 157 12.13 11.31 1.24
N ILE A 158 12.39 10.53 2.29
CA ILE A 158 11.67 10.61 3.58
C ILE A 158 11.82 11.94 4.31
N ARG A 159 12.84 12.74 3.93
CA ARG A 159 13.09 14.08 4.48
C ARG A 159 12.31 15.18 3.75
N CYS A 160 11.67 14.87 2.63
CA CYS A 160 10.85 15.81 1.88
C CYS A 160 9.48 16.00 2.56
N PRO A 161 8.78 17.11 2.28
CA PRO A 161 7.40 17.28 2.71
C PRO A 161 6.50 16.20 2.09
N HIS A 162 5.65 15.59 2.92
CA HIS A 162 4.69 14.58 2.50
C HIS A 162 3.27 14.99 2.89
N SER A 163 2.34 14.82 1.97
CA SER A 163 0.93 15.19 2.17
C SER A 163 -0.01 14.12 1.60
N TYR A 164 -1.26 14.17 2.04
CA TYR A 164 -2.32 13.34 1.46
C TYR A 164 -2.88 14.00 0.21
N TYR A 165 -3.06 13.20 -0.84
CA TYR A 165 -3.65 13.70 -2.07
C TYR A 165 -4.65 12.69 -2.64
N GLY A 166 -5.95 12.87 -2.38
CA GLY A 166 -7.01 12.05 -2.98
C GLY A 166 -7.02 10.54 -2.62
N GLY A 167 -6.07 10.06 -1.81
CA GLY A 167 -5.83 8.62 -1.68
C GLY A 167 -4.46 8.19 -2.21
N THR A 168 -3.54 9.12 -2.40
CA THR A 168 -2.12 8.82 -2.62
C THR A 168 -1.27 9.53 -1.59
N ILE A 169 -0.03 9.07 -1.50
CA ILE A 169 1.00 9.76 -0.73
C ILE A 169 1.72 10.67 -1.70
N ARG A 170 1.52 11.98 -1.55
CA ARG A 170 2.24 13.00 -2.31
C ARG A 170 3.54 13.33 -1.59
N THR A 171 4.62 13.33 -2.34
CA THR A 171 5.93 13.79 -1.88
C THR A 171 6.36 14.98 -2.73
N GLU A 172 6.58 16.12 -2.08
CA GLU A 172 7.08 17.32 -2.74
C GLU A 172 8.61 17.28 -2.76
N TRP A 173 9.20 17.09 -3.94
CA TRP A 173 10.64 16.86 -4.09
C TRP A 173 11.33 17.98 -4.89
N ASN A 174 12.66 18.05 -4.77
CA ASN A 174 13.48 19.08 -5.42
C ASN A 174 13.83 18.73 -6.88
N LYS A 175 12.89 18.14 -7.62
CA LYS A 175 13.06 17.80 -9.04
C LYS A 175 12.00 18.53 -9.87
N PRO A 176 12.33 19.00 -11.09
CA PRO A 176 11.43 19.82 -11.89
C PRO A 176 10.31 19.03 -12.61
N TYR A 177 10.21 17.72 -12.36
CA TYR A 177 9.25 16.83 -13.02
C TYR A 177 8.39 16.07 -12.00
N GLY A 178 7.22 15.66 -12.46
CA GLY A 178 6.32 14.78 -11.73
C GLY A 178 6.63 13.31 -12.02
N MET A 179 6.27 12.45 -11.07
CA MET A 179 6.38 11.01 -11.26
C MET A 179 5.32 10.29 -10.44
N SER A 180 4.62 9.34 -11.05
CA SER A 180 3.63 8.50 -10.38
C SER A 180 4.03 7.03 -10.47
N ILE A 181 4.16 6.40 -9.30
CA ILE A 181 4.49 4.98 -9.21
C ILE A 181 3.60 4.33 -8.15
N GLY A 182 2.54 3.65 -8.61
CA GLY A 182 1.58 3.00 -7.72
C GLY A 182 0.81 4.02 -6.90
N GLN A 183 0.81 3.81 -5.58
CA GLN A 183 0.18 4.69 -4.59
C GLN A 183 0.96 6.00 -4.32
N PHE A 184 2.18 6.13 -4.81
CA PHE A 184 3.05 7.26 -4.51
C PHE A 184 3.13 8.22 -5.70
N ILE A 185 2.84 9.49 -5.45
CA ILE A 185 3.03 10.56 -6.43
C ILE A 185 4.10 11.51 -5.94
N PHE A 186 4.94 11.96 -6.86
CA PHE A 186 6.06 12.84 -6.59
C PHE A 186 5.89 14.08 -7.45
N THR A 187 5.90 15.26 -6.84
CA THR A 187 5.64 16.53 -7.55
C THR A 187 6.71 17.57 -7.17
N PRO A 188 7.10 18.47 -8.10
CA PRO A 188 7.98 19.60 -7.77
C PRO A 188 7.36 20.48 -6.70
N ALA A 189 8.15 21.08 -5.81
CA ALA A 189 7.66 22.18 -4.97
C ALA A 189 7.48 23.46 -5.84
N GLY A 190 6.36 24.18 -5.70
CA GLY A 190 6.12 25.44 -6.41
C GLY A 190 4.68 25.65 -6.92
N GLU A 191 4.44 26.71 -7.70
CA GLU A 191 3.10 27.14 -8.14
C GLU A 191 2.37 26.12 -9.02
N LEU A 192 3.08 25.41 -9.91
CA LEU A 192 2.49 24.39 -10.80
C LEU A 192 2.35 23.01 -10.12
N SER A 193 2.68 22.91 -8.83
CA SER A 193 2.73 21.63 -8.12
C SER A 193 1.35 20.97 -8.04
N ASP A 194 0.30 21.75 -7.88
CA ASP A 194 -1.07 21.23 -7.72
C ASP A 194 -1.66 20.73 -9.04
N GLU A 195 -1.46 21.44 -10.15
CA GLU A 195 -1.89 20.97 -11.48
C GLU A 195 -1.13 19.69 -11.90
N MET A 196 0.15 19.62 -11.55
CA MET A 196 0.95 18.41 -11.75
C MET A 196 0.46 17.27 -10.84
N ALA A 197 0.12 17.55 -9.59
CA ALA A 197 -0.44 16.55 -8.69
C ALA A 197 -1.74 15.94 -9.24
N VAL A 198 -2.61 16.74 -9.86
CA VAL A 198 -3.83 16.22 -10.51
C VAL A 198 -3.46 15.22 -11.62
N HIS A 199 -2.48 15.55 -12.47
CA HIS A 199 -2.01 14.66 -13.54
C HIS A 199 -1.39 13.37 -12.99
N GLU A 200 -0.45 13.47 -12.04
CA GLU A 200 0.22 12.30 -11.43
C GLU A 200 -0.77 11.39 -10.68
N TYR A 201 -1.81 11.99 -10.09
CA TYR A 201 -2.89 11.26 -9.45
C TYR A 201 -3.74 10.46 -10.45
N GLY A 202 -3.87 10.94 -11.69
CA GLY A 202 -4.49 10.19 -12.79
C GLY A 202 -3.74 8.89 -13.12
N HIS A 203 -2.41 8.93 -13.12
CA HIS A 203 -1.58 7.76 -13.33
C HIS A 203 -1.76 6.69 -12.23
N THR A 204 -2.08 7.10 -10.99
CA THR A 204 -2.42 6.14 -9.91
C THR A 204 -3.62 5.27 -10.27
N PHE A 205 -4.65 5.84 -10.92
CA PHE A 205 -5.83 5.06 -11.33
C PHE A 205 -5.53 4.14 -12.51
N GLN A 206 -4.68 4.56 -13.44
CA GLN A 206 -4.20 3.67 -14.50
C GLN A 206 -3.43 2.49 -13.91
N SER A 207 -2.62 2.77 -12.90
CA SER A 207 -1.87 1.78 -12.12
C SER A 207 -2.80 0.82 -11.36
N LEU A 208 -3.88 1.32 -10.74
CA LEU A 208 -4.92 0.51 -10.11
C LEU A 208 -5.64 -0.40 -11.12
N LEU A 209 -5.96 0.12 -12.31
CA LEU A 209 -6.66 -0.64 -13.34
C LEU A 209 -5.76 -1.73 -13.93
N LEU A 210 -4.54 -1.38 -14.33
CA LEU A 210 -3.68 -2.24 -15.14
C LEU A 210 -2.77 -3.15 -14.31
N GLY A 211 -2.49 -2.80 -13.05
CA GLY A 211 -1.61 -3.56 -12.16
C GLY A 211 -0.27 -3.86 -12.83
N PRO A 212 0.12 -5.14 -13.03
CA PRO A 212 1.38 -5.48 -13.68
C PRO A 212 1.52 -4.94 -15.13
N LEU A 213 0.41 -4.71 -15.83
CA LEU A 213 0.41 -4.18 -17.20
C LEU A 213 0.64 -2.66 -17.26
N TYR A 214 0.58 -1.95 -16.14
CA TYR A 214 0.82 -0.50 -16.12
C TYR A 214 2.21 -0.15 -16.65
N ILE A 215 3.23 -0.91 -16.29
CA ILE A 215 4.61 -0.63 -16.72
C ILE A 215 4.73 -0.69 -18.25
N PRO A 216 4.38 -1.80 -18.93
CA PRO A 216 4.50 -1.89 -20.39
C PRO A 216 3.50 -0.99 -21.14
N VAL A 217 2.30 -0.77 -20.60
CA VAL A 217 1.23 -0.06 -21.32
C VAL A 217 1.24 1.45 -21.07
N ILE A 218 1.76 1.92 -19.94
CA ILE A 218 1.72 3.32 -19.54
C ILE A 218 3.13 3.86 -19.29
N ALA A 219 3.85 3.28 -18.34
CA ALA A 219 5.11 3.84 -17.88
C ALA A 219 6.17 3.89 -19.00
N ILE A 220 6.35 2.78 -19.75
CA ILE A 220 7.34 2.72 -20.83
C ILE A 220 6.98 3.70 -21.97
N PRO A 221 5.75 3.71 -22.52
CA PRO A 221 5.36 4.69 -23.54
C PRO A 221 5.53 6.14 -23.09
N SER A 222 5.12 6.47 -21.85
CA SER A 222 5.28 7.79 -21.24
C SER A 222 6.76 8.22 -21.19
N LEU A 223 7.64 7.36 -20.65
CA LEU A 223 9.07 7.62 -20.54
C LEU A 223 9.72 7.77 -21.92
N VAL A 224 9.41 6.87 -22.86
CA VAL A 224 9.96 6.94 -24.23
C VAL A 224 9.53 8.24 -24.90
N TRP A 225 8.27 8.63 -24.76
CA TRP A 225 7.75 9.88 -25.32
C TRP A 225 8.33 11.13 -24.67
N GLY A 226 8.54 11.11 -23.35
CA GLY A 226 9.08 12.21 -22.57
C GLY A 226 10.57 12.44 -22.72
N PHE A 227 11.37 11.37 -22.78
CA PHE A 227 12.82 11.42 -22.62
C PHE A 227 13.62 11.10 -23.90
N THR A 228 13.00 10.54 -24.95
CA THR A 228 13.74 10.22 -26.18
C THR A 228 13.97 11.48 -27.03
N PRO A 229 15.23 11.86 -27.33
CA PRO A 229 15.52 13.09 -28.09
C PRO A 229 14.83 13.17 -29.46
N ALA A 230 14.64 12.04 -30.14
CA ALA A 230 13.93 11.99 -31.41
C ALA A 230 12.46 12.40 -31.28
N PHE A 231 11.74 11.89 -30.27
CA PHE A 231 10.34 12.27 -30.02
C PHE A 231 10.20 13.70 -29.50
N ILE A 232 11.14 14.15 -28.66
CA ILE A 232 11.17 15.54 -28.19
C ILE A 232 11.33 16.52 -29.37
N ARG A 233 12.30 16.27 -30.27
CA ARG A 233 12.49 17.08 -31.49
C ARG A 233 11.26 17.07 -32.37
N MET A 234 10.74 15.87 -32.66
CA MET A 234 9.53 15.72 -33.49
C MET A 234 8.33 16.51 -32.94
N ARG A 235 8.10 16.46 -31.62
CA ARG A 235 7.02 17.23 -30.98
C ARG A 235 7.22 18.72 -31.12
N ARG A 236 8.46 19.20 -30.88
CA ARG A 236 8.81 20.61 -31.01
C ARG A 236 8.59 21.11 -32.44
N ASP A 237 9.07 20.34 -33.43
CA ASP A 237 9.02 20.72 -34.84
C ASP A 237 7.58 20.69 -35.39
N LYS A 238 6.73 19.79 -34.87
CA LYS A 238 5.32 19.65 -35.29
C LYS A 238 4.32 20.38 -34.41
N GLY A 239 4.75 21.08 -33.35
CA GLY A 239 3.86 21.74 -32.39
C GLY A 239 2.94 20.77 -31.62
N ILE A 240 3.36 19.52 -31.43
CA ILE A 240 2.57 18.48 -30.76
C ILE A 240 2.79 18.58 -29.25
N ARG A 241 1.69 18.76 -28.49
CA ARG A 241 1.69 18.76 -27.02
C ARG A 241 2.16 17.44 -26.42
N TYR A 242 2.84 17.47 -25.28
CA TYR A 242 3.23 16.27 -24.55
C TYR A 242 2.02 15.38 -24.23
N THR A 243 0.93 16.00 -23.79
CA THR A 243 -0.37 15.38 -23.48
C THR A 243 -1.13 14.81 -24.67
N SER A 244 -0.59 14.85 -25.90
CA SER A 244 -1.23 14.18 -27.04
C SER A 244 -1.13 12.66 -26.97
N LEU A 245 -0.17 12.12 -26.22
CA LEU A 245 -0.02 10.68 -26.05
C LEU A 245 -1.19 10.12 -25.22
N TYR A 246 -1.72 8.97 -25.61
CA TYR A 246 -2.93 8.40 -25.00
C TYR A 246 -2.80 8.24 -23.48
N CYS A 247 -1.65 7.80 -22.98
CA CYS A 247 -1.45 7.57 -21.55
C CYS A 247 -1.39 8.87 -20.75
N GLU A 248 -0.80 9.92 -21.32
CA GLU A 248 -0.72 11.26 -20.71
C GLU A 248 -2.08 11.95 -20.71
N LYS A 249 -2.79 11.88 -21.85
CA LYS A 249 -4.15 12.41 -21.96
C LYS A 249 -5.08 11.72 -20.96
N TRP A 250 -5.01 10.39 -20.90
CA TRP A 250 -5.82 9.58 -20.00
C TRP A 250 -5.54 9.93 -18.54
N ALA A 251 -4.26 10.13 -18.16
CA ALA A 251 -3.91 10.54 -16.80
C ALA A 251 -4.52 11.91 -16.46
N SER A 252 -4.34 12.92 -17.31
CA SER A 252 -4.96 14.24 -17.08
C SER A 252 -6.48 14.17 -17.02
N ASP A 253 -7.14 13.46 -17.94
CA ASP A 253 -8.61 13.35 -17.99
C ASP A 253 -9.17 12.67 -16.71
N TRP A 254 -8.51 11.62 -16.22
CA TRP A 254 -8.92 10.93 -15.00
C TRP A 254 -8.60 11.71 -13.73
N GLY A 255 -7.43 12.37 -13.68
CA GLY A 255 -7.07 13.28 -12.60
C GLY A 255 -8.09 14.40 -12.45
N GLU A 256 -8.45 15.06 -13.54
CA GLU A 256 -9.45 16.13 -13.57
C GLU A 256 -10.82 15.62 -13.12
N LYS A 257 -11.26 14.47 -13.64
CA LYS A 257 -12.54 13.86 -13.26
C LYS A 257 -12.64 13.54 -11.77
N MET A 258 -11.56 13.03 -11.18
CA MET A 258 -11.56 12.56 -9.79
C MET A 258 -11.34 13.69 -8.78
N THR A 259 -10.63 14.75 -9.16
CA THR A 259 -10.33 15.88 -8.27
C THR A 259 -11.24 17.09 -8.47
N GLY A 260 -11.89 17.21 -9.64
CA GLY A 260 -12.63 18.40 -10.06
C GLY A 260 -11.73 19.61 -10.35
N ARG A 261 -10.40 19.43 -10.39
CA ARG A 261 -9.39 20.47 -10.62
C ARG A 261 -8.74 20.29 -11.98
N LYS A 262 -8.11 21.34 -12.52
CA LYS A 262 -7.40 21.26 -13.80
C LYS A 262 -6.07 20.53 -13.64
N ALA A 263 -5.77 19.62 -14.55
CA ALA A 263 -4.46 18.99 -14.66
C ALA A 263 -3.53 19.85 -15.51
N LEU A 264 -2.23 19.72 -15.26
CA LEU A 264 -1.23 20.30 -16.13
C LEU A 264 -1.31 19.61 -17.50
N ARG A 265 -1.48 20.40 -18.57
CA ARG A 265 -1.49 19.91 -19.95
C ARG A 265 -0.37 20.57 -20.75
N THR A 266 0.80 19.91 -20.76
CA THR A 266 1.98 20.25 -21.56
C THR A 266 1.93 19.63 -22.95
#